data_AF-A0A4W4G7R4-F1
#
_entry.id   AF-A0A4W4G7R4-F1
#
_cell.length_a   1.000
_cell.length_b   1.000
_cell.length_c   1.000
_cell.angle_alpha   90.00
_cell.angle_beta   90.00
_cell.angle_gamma   90.00
#
_symmetry.space_group_name_H-M   'P 1'
#
loop_
_entity.id
_entity.type
_entity.pdbx_description
1 polymer ?
#
loop_
_entity_poly.entity_id
_entity_poly.type
_entity_poly.pdbx_seq_one_letter_code
_entity_poly.pdbx_strand_id
1 'polypeptide(L)' 'MSYYSSSSRGSSRNLECKVYVGDLGNGAAKGELERAFGYYGPLRSVWVARNPPGFAFVEYEDARDAEDAVKGMDGKYA' A
#
# COMPACT_ATOMS: atom_id res chain seq x y z
N MET A 1 -26.86 13.89 17.24
CA MET A 1 -26.67 14.57 15.94
C MET A 1 -25.62 15.64 16.11
N SER A 2 -24.37 15.36 15.74
CA SER A 2 -23.32 16.37 15.73
C SER A 2 -22.53 16.21 14.44
N TYR A 3 -22.94 17.03 13.47
CA TYR A 3 -22.22 17.52 12.31
C TYR A 3 -21.39 16.48 11.56
N TYR A 4 -21.92 16.07 10.40
CA TYR A 4 -21.14 15.55 9.29
C TYR A 4 -19.89 16.43 9.15
N SER A 5 -18.74 15.91 9.58
CA SER A 5 -17.48 16.62 9.46
C SER A 5 -17.18 16.73 7.97
N SER A 6 -17.54 17.88 7.40
CA SER A 6 -17.08 18.34 6.10
C SER A 6 -15.56 18.24 6.08
N SER A 7 -15.07 17.15 5.50
CA SER A 7 -13.81 17.22 4.79
C SER A 7 -14.16 16.95 3.35
N SER A 8 -14.17 18.03 2.58
CA SER A 8 -14.04 18.04 1.14
C SER A 8 -12.76 17.27 0.77
N ARG A 9 -12.83 15.94 0.84
CA ARG A 9 -11.86 15.01 0.27
C ARG A 9 -12.49 14.34 -0.95
N GLY A 10 -13.29 15.10 -1.70
CA GLY A 10 -13.48 14.77 -3.11
C GLY A 10 -12.08 14.80 -3.72
N SER A 11 -11.58 13.62 -4.11
CA SER A 11 -10.29 13.38 -4.79
C SER A 11 -9.07 12.95 -3.96
N SER A 12 -9.12 12.81 -2.62
CA SER A 12 -7.91 12.44 -1.82
C SER A 12 -7.92 11.06 -1.15
N ARG A 13 -9.05 10.36 -1.05
CA ARG A 13 -9.13 9.07 -0.30
C ARG A 13 -8.43 7.88 -0.96
N ASN A 14 -7.85 8.02 -2.15
CA ASN A 14 -7.20 6.90 -2.86
C ASN A 14 -5.68 6.89 -2.70
N LEU A 15 -5.06 8.03 -2.41
CA LEU A 15 -3.60 8.09 -2.23
C LEU A 15 -3.19 7.55 -0.86
N GLU A 16 -4.03 7.77 0.17
CA GLU A 16 -3.82 7.25 1.53
C GLU A 16 -3.77 5.71 1.56
N CYS A 17 -4.43 5.03 0.61
CA CYS A 17 -4.42 3.56 0.50
C CYS A 17 -3.29 3.01 -0.38
N LYS A 18 -2.47 3.86 -1.00
CA LYS A 18 -1.45 3.46 -1.97
C LYS A 18 -0.07 3.42 -1.34
N VAL A 19 0.44 2.22 -1.17
CA VAL A 19 1.75 1.91 -0.64
C VAL A 19 2.76 1.76 -1.78
N TYR A 20 3.88 2.47 -1.66
CA TYR A 20 5.03 2.30 -2.54
C TYR A 20 6.02 1.34 -1.92
N VAL A 21 6.50 0.41 -2.72
CA VAL A 21 7.48 -0.59 -2.31
C VAL A 21 8.68 -0.48 -3.24
N GLY A 22 9.77 0.06 -2.72
CA GLY A 22 11.07 0.11 -3.39
C GLY A 22 12.03 -0.90 -2.81
N ASP A 23 13.21 -1.03 -3.43
CA ASP A 23 14.26 -1.96 -3.00
C ASP A 23 13.80 -3.43 -2.94
N LEU A 24 12.86 -3.76 -3.82
CA LEU A 24 12.43 -5.13 -4.03
C LEU A 24 13.57 -5.88 -4.70
N GLY A 25 14.35 -6.63 -3.91
CA GLY A 25 15.38 -7.53 -4.45
C GLY A 25 14.81 -8.46 -5.53
N ASN A 26 15.70 -9.13 -6.29
CA ASN A 26 15.35 -9.92 -7.48
C ASN A 26 14.22 -10.98 -7.32
N GLY A 27 13.75 -11.25 -6.10
CA GLY A 27 12.65 -12.18 -5.79
C GLY A 27 11.27 -11.57 -5.52
N ALA A 28 11.12 -10.25 -5.41
CA ALA A 28 9.84 -9.65 -5.06
C ALA A 28 8.93 -9.48 -6.29
N ALA A 29 8.30 -10.60 -6.67
CA ALA A 29 7.27 -10.66 -7.68
C ALA A 29 5.90 -10.28 -7.12
N LYS A 30 4.94 -9.98 -8.01
CA LYS A 30 3.54 -9.66 -7.65
C LYS A 30 2.95 -10.66 -6.65
N GLY A 31 3.21 -11.95 -6.82
CA GLY A 31 2.70 -13.00 -5.92
C GLY A 31 3.28 -12.96 -4.50
N GLU A 32 4.52 -12.50 -4.33
CA GLU A 32 5.11 -12.29 -2.99
C GLU A 32 4.54 -11.05 -2.34
N LEU A 33 4.41 -9.94 -3.09
CA LEU A 33 3.73 -8.74 -2.61
C LEU A 33 2.29 -9.06 -2.21
N GLU A 34 1.53 -9.75 -3.05
CA GLU A 34 0.13 -10.06 -2.79
C GLU A 34 -0.05 -10.94 -1.53
N ARG A 35 0.88 -11.89 -1.29
CA ARG A 35 0.88 -12.68 -0.06
C ARG A 35 1.33 -11.90 1.17
N ALA A 36 2.42 -11.14 1.05
CA ALA A 36 3.00 -10.40 2.17
C ALA A 36 2.12 -9.22 2.59
N PHE A 37 1.58 -8.48 1.63
CA PHE A 37 0.67 -7.36 1.87
C PHE A 37 -0.75 -7.85 2.18
N GLY A 38 -1.19 -8.97 1.61
CA GLY A 38 -2.48 -9.59 1.90
C GLY A 38 -2.61 -10.10 3.34
N TYR A 39 -1.49 -10.28 4.05
CA TYR A 39 -1.48 -10.57 5.48
C TYR A 39 -2.02 -9.41 6.33
N TYR A 40 -1.74 -8.17 5.92
CA TYR A 40 -2.17 -6.96 6.66
C TYR A 40 -3.63 -6.61 6.39
N GLY A 41 -4.13 -6.87 5.19
CA GLY A 41 -5.50 -6.56 4.82
C GLY A 41 -5.83 -6.85 3.36
N PRO A 42 -7.10 -6.68 2.97
CA PRO A 42 -7.54 -6.88 1.61
C PRO A 42 -6.89 -5.86 0.66
N LEU A 43 -6.21 -6.41 -0.34
CA LEU A 43 -5.54 -5.63 -1.38
C LEU A 43 -6.54 -5.29 -2.46
N ARG A 44 -6.67 -4.01 -2.73
CA ARG A 44 -7.46 -3.49 -3.86
C ARG A 44 -6.76 -3.74 -5.19
N SER A 45 -5.45 -3.49 -5.25
CA SER A 45 -4.66 -3.72 -6.47
C SER A 45 -3.17 -3.86 -6.18
N VAL A 46 -2.49 -4.76 -6.88
CA VAL A 46 -1.02 -4.89 -6.81
C VAL A 46 -0.44 -4.71 -8.20
N TRP A 47 0.41 -3.69 -8.35
CA TRP A 47 1.11 -3.38 -9.57
C TRP A 47 2.62 -3.48 -9.36
N VAL A 48 3.31 -4.24 -10.20
CA VAL A 48 4.77 -4.39 -10.11
C VAL A 48 5.40 -3.69 -11.30
N ALA A 49 6.25 -2.70 -11.01
CA ALA A 49 7.00 -1.99 -12.02
C ALA A 49 8.07 -2.94 -12.58
N ARG A 50 8.14 -2.99 -13.91
CA ARG A 50 9.21 -3.72 -14.62
C ARG A 50 10.30 -2.78 -15.15
N ASN A 51 10.06 -1.47 -15.10
CA ASN A 51 11.00 -0.45 -15.55
C ASN A 51 10.76 0.86 -14.77
N PRO A 52 11.66 1.28 -13.85
CA PRO A 52 12.86 0.57 -13.41
C PRO A 52 12.55 -0.74 -12.63
N PRO A 53 13.46 -1.73 -12.63
CA PRO A 53 13.29 -2.96 -11.87
C PRO A 53 13.44 -2.70 -10.36
N GLY A 54 12.67 -3.43 -9.54
CA GLY A 54 12.73 -3.32 -8.08
C GLY A 54 11.70 -2.39 -7.44
N PHE A 55 10.64 -2.03 -8.18
CA PHE A 55 9.55 -1.22 -7.64
C PHE A 55 8.20 -1.91 -7.77
N ALA A 56 7.35 -1.71 -6.78
CA ALA A 56 5.95 -2.09 -6.84
C ALA A 56 5.08 -1.04 -6.13
N PHE A 57 3.80 -1.09 -6.46
CA PHE A 57 2.75 -0.32 -5.83
C PHE A 57 1.67 -1.28 -5.37
N VAL A 58 1.29 -1.13 -4.12
CA VAL A 58 0.22 -1.89 -3.49
C VAL A 58 -0.86 -0.91 -3.10
N GLU A 59 -2.09 -1.20 -3.48
CA GLU A 59 -3.25 -0.40 -3.10
C GLU A 59 -4.15 -1.25 -2.22
N TYR A 60 -4.55 -0.70 -1.08
CA TYR A 60 -5.46 -1.34 -0.14
C TYR A 60 -6.89 -0.83 -0.31
N GLU A 61 -7.84 -1.60 0.21
CA GLU A 61 -9.23 -1.12 0.33
C GLU A 61 -9.37 -0.07 1.44
N ASP A 62 -8.61 -0.20 2.51
CA ASP A 62 -8.62 0.72 3.66
C ASP A 62 -7.26 1.39 3.86
N ALA A 63 -7.28 2.69 4.17
CA ALA A 63 -6.07 3.46 4.44
C ALA A 63 -5.36 3.00 5.71
N ARG A 64 -6.12 2.50 6.71
CA ARG A 64 -5.55 2.00 7.96
C ARG A 64 -4.67 0.77 7.71
N ASP A 65 -5.13 -0.14 6.85
CA ASP A 65 -4.40 -1.34 6.47
C ASP A 65 -3.13 -0.98 5.68
N ALA A 66 -3.22 0.02 4.78
CA ALA A 66 -2.07 0.56 4.08
C ALA A 66 -1.03 1.16 5.03
N GLU A 67 -1.46 1.94 6.02
CA GLU A 67 -0.58 2.52 7.04
C GLU A 67 0.10 1.45 7.90
N ASP A 68 -0.63 0.42 8.32
CA ASP A 68 -0.08 -0.72 9.08
C ASP A 68 0.91 -1.52 8.24
N ALA A 69 0.61 -1.76 6.97
CA ALA A 69 1.52 -2.44 6.04
C ALA A 69 2.80 -1.63 5.79
N VAL A 70 2.70 -0.31 5.60
CA VAL A 70 3.88 0.57 5.49
C VAL A 70 4.69 0.50 6.76
N LYS A 71 4.09 0.67 7.94
CA LYS A 71 4.79 0.60 9.22
C LYS A 71 5.45 -0.76 9.47
N GLY A 72 4.77 -1.84 9.13
CA GLY A 72 5.27 -3.21 9.28
C GLY A 72 6.43 -3.55 8.33
N MET A 73 6.47 -2.92 7.14
CA MET A 73 7.51 -3.15 6.14
C MET A 73 8.67 -2.16 6.19
N ASP A 74 8.41 -0.89 6.54
CA ASP A 74 9.38 0.22 6.65
C ASP A 74 10.29 0.06 7.88
N GLY A 75 9.83 -0.65 8.91
CA GLY A 75 10.58 -0.87 10.15
C GLY A 75 11.75 -1.88 10.09
N LYS A 76 12.18 -2.33 8.91
CA LYS A 76 13.23 -3.37 8.78
C LYS A 76 14.66 -2.85 8.53
N TYR A 77 14.88 -1.54 8.51
CA TYR A 77 16.22 -0.94 8.34
C TYR A 77 16.44 0.30 9.23
N ALA A 78 16.41 0.11 10.56
CA ALA A 78 16.99 1.05 11.52
C ALA A 78 18.21 0.41 12.20
#